data_AF-A0A1V4AQS3-F1
#
_entry.id   AF-A0A1V4AQS3-F1
#
_cell.length_a   1.000
_cell.length_b   1.000
_cell.length_c   1.000
_cell.angle_alpha   90.00
_cell.angle_beta   90.00
_cell.angle_gamma   90.00
#
_symmetry.space_group_name_H-M   'P 1'
#
loop_
_entity.id
_entity.type
_entity.pdbx_description
1 polymer ?
#
loop_
_entity_poly.entity_id
_entity_poly.type
_entity_poly.pdbx_seq_one_letter_code
_entity_poly.pdbx_strand_id
1 'polypeptide(L)'
;MHNLSKFQAESTTMKKTPVPADIVGYDASNFRKSITINAGSKQGVKPNDIVVSDNALVGKVTTVSGRSSVVQLITDPAARIPGRVVQTREQVIVEGNATAFCKLKYAPRWAQLKKGDDIVTSDIGGLYPPSLPIATVVENELKSGALFQSVKVLPRVNISKIESVLVITN
;
A
#
# COMPACT_ATOMS: atom_id res chain seq x y z
N MET A 1 22.86 21.50 30.22
CA MET A 1 23.34 21.31 28.83
C MET A 1 23.01 19.88 28.44
N HIS A 2 21.97 19.67 27.63
CA HIS A 2 21.42 18.35 27.34
C HIS A 2 22.17 17.68 26.17
N ASN A 3 22.61 16.45 26.41
CA ASN A 3 23.37 15.59 25.49
C ASN A 3 22.64 15.38 24.14
N LEU A 4 23.20 15.93 23.06
CA LEU A 4 22.80 15.70 21.67
C LEU A 4 23.51 14.48 21.04
N SER A 5 24.27 13.69 21.81
CA SER A 5 25.13 12.61 21.32
C SER A 5 24.49 11.23 21.24
N LYS A 6 23.16 11.09 21.44
CA LYS A 6 22.46 9.79 21.30
C LYS A 6 21.54 9.68 20.08
N PHE A 7 21.54 10.65 19.15
CA PHE A 7 20.67 10.61 17.98
C PHE A 7 21.29 9.97 16.71
N GLN A 8 22.50 9.40 16.82
CA GLN A 8 23.19 8.72 15.71
C GLN A 8 23.10 7.18 15.76
N ALA A 9 22.13 6.61 16.48
CA ALA A 9 22.04 5.17 16.72
C ALA A 9 20.79 4.49 16.11
N GLU A 10 20.23 5.00 15.01
CA GLU A 10 19.16 4.29 14.27
C GLU A 10 19.39 4.19 12.75
N SER A 11 20.58 4.56 12.24
CA SER A 11 20.92 4.39 10.82
C SER A 11 21.30 2.95 10.42
N THR A 12 20.92 1.95 11.21
CA THR A 12 21.07 0.53 10.85
C THR A 12 19.77 0.00 10.26
N THR A 13 19.22 0.66 9.25
CA THR A 13 18.29 -0.02 8.34
C THR A 13 19.13 -1.01 7.56
N MET A 14 19.15 -2.27 8.00
CA MET A 14 19.73 -3.36 7.24
C MET A 14 19.25 -3.24 5.80
N LYS A 15 20.18 -3.05 4.85
CA LYS A 15 19.92 -3.21 3.40
C LYS A 15 19.52 -4.66 3.16
N LYS A 16 18.29 -5.04 3.50
CA LYS A 16 17.71 -6.30 3.05
C LYS A 16 17.35 -6.11 1.59
N THR A 17 18.02 -6.88 0.75
CA THR A 17 17.72 -6.98 -0.67
C THR A 17 16.28 -7.47 -0.82
N PRO A 18 15.42 -6.79 -1.60
CA PRO A 18 14.06 -7.28 -1.85
C PRO A 18 14.10 -8.68 -2.47
N VAL A 19 13.11 -9.51 -2.12
CA VAL A 19 12.97 -10.86 -2.68
C VAL A 19 12.13 -10.80 -3.95
N PRO A 20 12.68 -11.11 -5.13
CA PRO A 20 11.88 -11.21 -6.34
C PRO A 20 10.99 -12.45 -6.32
N ALA A 21 9.78 -12.32 -6.85
CA ALA A 21 8.83 -13.43 -6.97
C ALA A 21 7.92 -13.25 -8.18
N ASP A 22 7.55 -14.37 -8.80
CA ASP A 22 6.55 -14.42 -9.86
C ASP A 22 5.18 -14.69 -9.28
N ILE A 23 4.16 -14.15 -9.95
CA ILE A 23 2.76 -14.43 -9.63
C ILE A 23 2.39 -15.76 -10.27
N VAL A 24 2.01 -16.72 -9.44
CA VAL A 24 1.67 -18.09 -9.85
C VAL A 24 0.20 -18.42 -9.63
N GLY A 25 -0.59 -17.47 -9.14
CA GLY A 25 -2.03 -17.64 -8.99
C GLY A 25 -2.74 -16.33 -8.67
N TYR A 26 -3.99 -16.24 -9.11
CA TYR A 26 -4.90 -15.15 -8.81
C TYR A 26 -6.12 -15.71 -8.09
N ASP A 27 -6.61 -14.97 -7.11
CA ASP A 27 -7.87 -15.30 -6.43
C ASP A 27 -9.05 -15.11 -7.39
N ALA A 28 -9.88 -16.15 -7.55
CA ALA A 28 -11.07 -16.13 -8.40
C ALA A 28 -12.31 -15.54 -7.70
N SER A 29 -12.20 -15.15 -6.43
CA SER A 29 -13.31 -14.60 -5.65
C SER A 29 -13.67 -13.18 -6.08
N ASN A 30 -14.98 -12.91 -6.02
CA ASN A 30 -15.49 -11.55 -6.17
C ASN A 30 -15.31 -10.71 -4.89
N PHE A 31 -15.18 -11.36 -3.73
CA PHE A 31 -15.19 -10.68 -2.43
C PHE A 31 -13.79 -10.40 -1.87
N ARG A 32 -12.78 -11.14 -2.33
CA ARG A 32 -11.39 -10.98 -1.94
C ARG A 32 -10.52 -10.75 -3.17
N LYS A 33 -9.47 -9.98 -3.02
CA LYS A 33 -8.46 -9.72 -4.05
C LYS A 33 -7.11 -10.12 -3.49
N SER A 34 -6.62 -11.27 -3.93
CA SER A 34 -5.32 -11.77 -3.55
C SER A 34 -4.59 -12.39 -4.73
N ILE A 35 -3.27 -12.47 -4.61
CA ILE A 35 -2.40 -13.19 -5.54
C ILE A 35 -1.51 -14.15 -4.76
N THR A 36 -1.10 -15.23 -5.41
CA THR A 36 -0.11 -16.16 -4.88
C THR A 36 1.22 -15.94 -5.58
N ILE A 37 2.29 -15.80 -4.81
CA ILE A 37 3.65 -15.61 -5.32
C ILE A 37 4.52 -16.84 -5.02
N ASN A 38 5.52 -17.11 -5.87
CA ASN A 38 6.44 -18.25 -5.72
C ASN A 38 7.61 -18.00 -4.73
N ALA A 39 7.43 -17.10 -3.76
CA ALA A 39 8.35 -16.85 -2.66
C ALA A 39 7.65 -17.06 -1.31
N GLY A 40 8.30 -17.79 -0.41
CA GLY A 40 7.79 -18.17 0.90
C GLY A 40 8.86 -18.04 1.99
N SER A 41 8.64 -18.75 3.10
CA SER A 41 9.52 -18.66 4.27
C SER A 41 10.96 -19.11 3.98
N LYS A 42 11.18 -20.01 3.01
CA LYS A 42 12.53 -20.41 2.57
C LYS A 42 13.32 -19.27 1.92
N GLN A 43 12.63 -18.24 1.42
CA GLN A 43 13.23 -17.02 0.88
C GLN A 43 13.22 -15.87 1.90
N GLY A 44 12.80 -16.13 3.14
CA GLY A 44 12.75 -15.12 4.20
C GLY A 44 11.48 -14.27 4.21
N VAL A 45 10.49 -14.58 3.37
CA VAL A 45 9.18 -13.90 3.37
C VAL A 45 8.44 -14.19 4.67
N LYS A 46 7.82 -13.16 5.24
CA LYS A 46 7.03 -13.21 6.48
C LYS A 46 5.65 -12.59 6.28
N PRO A 47 4.66 -12.96 7.12
CA PRO A 47 3.41 -12.22 7.18
C PRO A 47 3.66 -10.73 7.42
N ASN A 48 2.86 -9.89 6.79
CA ASN A 48 2.94 -8.43 6.76
C ASN A 48 4.12 -7.82 5.97
N ASP A 49 4.98 -8.61 5.33
CA ASP A 49 5.95 -8.05 4.38
C ASP A 49 5.22 -7.32 3.25
N ILE A 50 5.81 -6.22 2.79
CA ILE A 50 5.21 -5.32 1.80
C ILE A 50 5.59 -5.76 0.39
N VAL A 51 4.61 -5.81 -0.49
CA VAL A 51 4.79 -6.26 -1.88
C VAL A 51 4.64 -5.09 -2.82
N VAL A 52 5.62 -4.91 -3.70
CA VAL A 52 5.71 -3.79 -4.64
C VAL A 52 5.98 -4.26 -6.06
N SER A 53 5.60 -3.43 -7.03
CA SER A 53 5.97 -3.56 -8.44
C SER A 53 6.06 -2.15 -9.03
N ASP A 54 7.02 -1.90 -9.93
CA ASP A 54 7.29 -0.58 -10.51
C ASP A 54 7.37 0.55 -9.47
N ASN A 55 8.04 0.29 -8.34
CA ASN A 55 8.17 1.21 -7.19
C ASN A 55 6.84 1.66 -6.57
N ALA A 56 5.76 0.89 -6.73
CA ALA A 56 4.46 1.19 -6.16
C ALA A 56 3.86 -0.01 -5.42
N LEU A 57 2.99 0.28 -4.47
CA LEU A 57 2.39 -0.70 -3.58
C LEU A 57 1.43 -1.62 -4.34
N VAL A 58 1.69 -2.93 -4.27
CA VAL A 58 0.77 -3.97 -4.76
C VAL A 58 -0.13 -4.45 -3.63
N GLY A 59 0.46 -4.63 -2.44
CA GLY A 59 -0.25 -5.22 -1.31
C GLY A 59 0.67 -5.62 -0.16
N LYS A 60 0.19 -6.54 0.67
CA LYS A 60 0.98 -7.12 1.78
C LYS A 60 0.79 -8.62 1.86
N VAL A 61 1.81 -9.32 2.32
CA VAL A 61 1.76 -10.76 2.57
C VAL A 61 0.82 -11.04 3.75
N THR A 62 -0.12 -11.96 3.59
CA THR A 62 -1.04 -12.39 4.67
C THR A 62 -0.75 -13.80 5.16
N THR A 63 -0.36 -14.69 4.25
CA THR A 63 -0.11 -16.11 4.56
C THR A 63 1.19 -16.53 3.92
N VAL A 64 2.02 -17.27 4.64
CA VAL A 64 3.31 -17.75 4.16
C VAL A 64 3.36 -19.27 4.28
N SER A 65 3.73 -19.92 3.19
CA SER A 65 4.08 -21.34 3.11
C SER A 65 5.57 -21.49 2.83
N GLY A 66 6.07 -22.74 2.79
CA GLY A 66 7.50 -22.99 2.61
C GLY A 66 8.10 -22.41 1.31
N ARG A 67 7.34 -22.38 0.21
CA ARG A 67 7.82 -21.94 -1.12
C ARG A 67 6.87 -20.95 -1.82
N SER A 68 5.81 -20.52 -1.15
CA SER A 68 4.83 -19.60 -1.71
C SER A 68 4.20 -18.76 -0.61
N SER A 69 3.62 -17.64 -1.01
CA SER A 69 2.89 -16.75 -0.09
C SER A 69 1.66 -16.19 -0.77
N VAL A 70 0.64 -15.87 0.03
CA VAL A 70 -0.55 -15.14 -0.40
C VAL A 70 -0.39 -13.67 -0.06
N VAL A 71 -0.64 -12.82 -1.05
CA VAL A 71 -0.58 -11.36 -0.95
C VAL A 71 -1.99 -10.81 -1.04
N GLN A 72 -2.43 -10.09 -0.01
CA GLN A 72 -3.65 -9.28 -0.07
C GLN A 72 -3.37 -8.02 -0.88
N LEU A 73 -4.13 -7.81 -1.95
CA LEU A 73 -3.99 -6.66 -2.84
C LEU A 73 -4.57 -5.39 -2.21
N ILE A 74 -4.06 -4.22 -2.61
CA ILE A 74 -4.63 -2.93 -2.17
C ILE A 74 -6.07 -2.67 -2.65
N THR A 75 -6.53 -3.41 -3.66
CA THR A 75 -7.91 -3.37 -4.17
C THR A 75 -8.86 -4.28 -3.41
N ASP A 76 -8.35 -5.12 -2.50
CA ASP A 76 -9.17 -5.98 -1.64
C ASP A 76 -10.06 -5.13 -0.71
N PRO A 77 -11.37 -5.42 -0.59
CA PRO A 77 -12.27 -4.65 0.27
C PRO A 77 -11.88 -4.58 1.76
N ALA A 78 -11.09 -5.53 2.25
CA ALA A 78 -10.58 -5.52 3.61
C ALA A 78 -9.23 -4.79 3.75
N ALA A 79 -8.60 -4.41 2.63
CA ALA A 79 -7.35 -3.65 2.64
C ALA A 79 -7.60 -2.21 3.13
N ARG A 80 -6.81 -1.82 4.13
CA ARG A 80 -6.78 -0.46 4.70
C ARG A 80 -5.33 -0.04 4.79
N ILE A 81 -4.95 0.94 3.99
CA ILE A 81 -3.58 1.44 3.90
C ILE A 81 -3.57 2.89 4.40
N PRO A 82 -2.88 3.17 5.51
CA PRO A 82 -2.60 4.54 5.93
C PRO A 82 -1.83 5.28 4.83
N GLY A 83 -2.40 6.37 4.35
CA GLY A 83 -1.87 7.14 3.23
C GLY A 83 -1.80 8.62 3.55
N ARG A 84 -1.03 9.33 2.75
CA ARG A 84 -0.92 10.79 2.78
C ARG A 84 -1.00 11.31 1.36
N VAL A 85 -1.83 12.34 1.16
CA VAL A 85 -1.86 13.08 -0.11
C VAL A 85 -0.60 13.93 -0.20
N VAL A 86 0.14 13.84 -1.30
CA VAL A 86 1.46 14.48 -1.44
C VAL A 86 1.33 16.00 -1.40
N GLN A 87 0.39 16.56 -2.17
CA GLN A 87 0.19 17.98 -2.37
C GLN A 87 -0.36 18.69 -1.12
N THR A 88 -1.39 18.12 -0.49
CA THR A 88 -2.09 18.75 0.65
C THR A 88 -1.59 18.27 2.00
N ARG A 89 -0.79 17.19 2.05
CA ARG A 89 -0.26 16.55 3.26
C ARG A 89 -1.33 15.94 4.18
N GLU A 90 -2.58 15.88 3.73
CA GLU A 90 -3.70 15.30 4.47
C GLU A 90 -3.49 13.80 4.68
N GLN A 91 -3.76 13.34 5.90
CA GLN A 91 -3.70 11.93 6.26
C GLN A 91 -5.05 11.27 5.92
N VAL A 92 -4.98 10.13 5.22
CA VAL A 92 -6.15 9.42 4.69
C VAL A 92 -5.99 7.92 4.88
N ILE A 93 -7.07 7.18 4.68
CA ILE A 93 -6.99 5.71 4.51
C ILE A 93 -7.39 5.36 3.09
N VAL A 94 -6.50 4.68 2.37
CA VAL A 94 -6.84 4.05 1.09
C VAL A 94 -7.53 2.73 1.40
N GLU A 95 -8.78 2.57 0.97
CA GLU A 95 -9.57 1.35 1.13
C GLU A 95 -9.87 0.74 -0.24
N GLY A 96 -9.61 -0.55 -0.39
CA GLY A 96 -10.01 -1.29 -1.60
C GLY A 96 -11.53 -1.42 -1.72
N ASN A 97 -12.01 -1.72 -2.92
CA ASN A 97 -13.45 -1.81 -3.18
C ASN A 97 -13.84 -2.98 -4.12
N ALA A 98 -12.98 -3.99 -4.26
CA ALA A 98 -13.11 -5.13 -5.18
C ALA A 98 -13.13 -4.78 -6.69
N THR A 99 -12.88 -3.51 -7.05
CA THR A 99 -12.71 -3.07 -8.44
C THR A 99 -11.24 -2.77 -8.74
N ALA A 100 -10.95 -2.23 -9.92
CA ALA A 100 -9.62 -1.71 -10.26
C ALA A 100 -9.28 -0.39 -9.53
N PHE A 101 -10.25 0.23 -8.84
CA PHE A 101 -10.07 1.48 -8.11
C PHE A 101 -9.99 1.22 -6.59
N CYS A 102 -9.55 2.23 -5.86
CA CYS A 102 -9.72 2.32 -4.41
C CYS A 102 -10.51 3.60 -4.08
N LYS A 103 -10.86 3.75 -2.81
CA LYS A 103 -11.46 4.99 -2.28
C LYS A 103 -10.61 5.54 -1.15
N LEU A 104 -10.59 6.86 -0.99
CA LEU A 104 -10.04 7.48 0.21
C LEU A 104 -11.13 7.62 1.27
N LYS A 105 -10.81 7.20 2.48
CA LYS A 105 -11.54 7.52 3.69
C LYS A 105 -10.82 8.63 4.45
N TYR A 106 -11.62 9.40 5.18
CA TYR A 106 -11.17 10.48 6.06
C TYR A 106 -10.50 11.68 5.37
N ALA A 107 -10.67 11.82 4.05
CA ALA A 107 -10.31 13.06 3.36
C ALA A 107 -11.24 14.20 3.84
N PRO A 108 -10.74 15.20 4.59
CA PRO A 108 -11.62 16.18 5.21
C PRO A 108 -12.23 17.12 4.18
N ARG A 109 -13.39 17.70 4.51
CA ARG A 109 -14.12 18.62 3.62
C ARG A 109 -13.28 19.82 3.14
N TRP A 110 -12.39 20.34 3.97
CA TRP A 110 -11.54 21.49 3.64
C TRP A 110 -10.32 21.15 2.77
N ALA A 111 -9.96 19.87 2.65
CA ALA A 111 -8.81 19.44 1.86
C ALA A 111 -9.00 19.84 0.38
N GLN A 112 -8.04 20.57 -0.17
CA GLN A 112 -8.04 21.03 -1.55
C GLN A 112 -7.56 19.93 -2.52
N LEU A 113 -8.25 18.79 -2.53
CA LEU A 113 -7.91 17.65 -3.38
C LEU A 113 -8.29 17.92 -4.83
N LYS A 114 -7.41 17.49 -5.74
CA LYS A 114 -7.57 17.64 -7.19
C LYS A 114 -7.28 16.33 -7.90
N LYS A 115 -7.92 16.14 -9.06
CA LYS A 115 -7.56 15.07 -9.98
C LYS A 115 -6.08 15.18 -10.34
N GLY A 116 -5.36 14.06 -10.25
CA GLY A 116 -3.91 14.00 -10.44
C GLY A 116 -3.10 14.12 -9.16
N ASP A 117 -3.72 14.40 -8.00
CA ASP A 117 -3.00 14.36 -6.72
C ASP A 117 -2.56 12.93 -6.40
N ASP A 118 -1.33 12.80 -5.91
CA ASP A 118 -0.74 11.50 -5.61
C ASP A 118 -0.93 11.15 -4.13
N ILE A 119 -1.14 9.86 -3.89
CA ILE A 119 -1.26 9.27 -2.56
C ILE A 119 -0.10 8.31 -2.37
N VAL A 120 0.64 8.53 -1.29
CA VAL A 120 1.72 7.68 -0.84
C VAL A 120 1.40 7.09 0.53
N THR A 121 2.05 6.01 0.92
CA THR A 121 1.97 5.47 2.28
C THR A 121 2.41 6.53 3.29
N SER A 122 1.68 6.60 4.40
CA SER A 122 2.10 7.42 5.54
C SER A 122 3.10 6.68 6.41
N ASP A 123 3.73 7.43 7.30
CA ASP A 123 4.64 7.00 8.36
C ASP A 123 3.89 6.47 9.61
N ILE A 124 2.56 6.39 9.55
CA ILE A 124 1.73 6.01 10.68
C ILE A 124 1.58 4.49 10.76
N GLY A 125 1.84 3.93 11.95
CA GLY A 125 1.63 2.51 12.25
C GLY A 125 2.81 1.60 11.93
N GLY A 126 3.89 2.12 11.33
CA GLY A 126 5.19 1.43 11.19
C GLY A 126 5.22 0.22 10.24
N LEU A 127 4.08 -0.18 9.66
CA LEU A 127 3.99 -1.34 8.78
C LEU A 127 4.47 -1.04 7.35
N TYR A 128 4.05 0.08 6.78
CA TYR A 128 4.39 0.44 5.41
C TYR A 128 5.61 1.36 5.40
N PRO A 129 6.61 1.14 4.52
CA PRO A 129 7.68 2.10 4.28
C PRO A 129 7.07 3.46 3.94
N PRO A 130 7.58 4.58 4.47
CA PRO A 130 7.02 5.89 4.21
C PRO A 130 7.23 6.30 2.75
N SER A 131 6.27 7.05 2.20
CA SER A 131 6.36 7.64 0.86
C SER A 131 6.41 6.64 -0.30
N LEU A 132 5.89 5.42 -0.10
CA LEU A 132 5.68 4.44 -1.16
C LEU A 132 4.40 4.82 -1.95
N PRO A 133 4.47 5.01 -3.28
CA PRO A 133 3.29 5.29 -4.12
C PRO A 133 2.19 4.25 -3.97
N ILE A 134 0.95 4.72 -3.81
CA ILE A 134 -0.24 3.87 -3.73
C ILE A 134 -1.14 4.11 -4.94
N ALA A 135 -1.60 5.34 -5.13
CA ALA A 135 -2.67 5.67 -6.08
C ALA A 135 -2.68 7.16 -6.44
N THR A 136 -3.45 7.53 -7.44
CA THR A 136 -3.66 8.91 -7.88
C THR A 136 -5.16 9.25 -7.86
N VAL A 137 -5.53 10.46 -7.42
CA VAL A 137 -6.92 10.94 -7.43
C VAL A 137 -7.45 11.01 -8.85
N VAL A 138 -8.59 10.36 -9.11
CA VAL A 138 -9.29 10.44 -10.39
C VAL A 138 -10.55 11.28 -10.32
N GLU A 139 -11.19 11.31 -9.16
CA GLU A 139 -12.46 12.00 -8.93
C GLU A 139 -12.64 12.27 -7.43
N ASN A 140 -13.15 13.45 -7.08
CA ASN A 140 -13.55 13.81 -5.73
C ASN A 140 -14.90 14.50 -5.75
N GLU A 141 -15.79 14.08 -4.84
CA GLU A 141 -17.12 14.63 -4.66
C GLU A 141 -17.33 15.02 -3.20
N LEU A 142 -17.90 16.20 -2.96
CA LEU A 142 -18.26 16.66 -1.64
C LEU A 142 -19.78 16.77 -1.53
N LYS A 143 -20.40 15.80 -0.86
CA LYS A 143 -21.85 15.78 -0.63
C LYS A 143 -22.25 16.86 0.38
N SER A 144 -23.46 17.40 0.25
CA SER A 144 -24.01 18.37 1.20
C SER A 144 -24.08 17.75 2.60
N GLY A 145 -23.65 18.49 3.62
CA GLY A 145 -23.60 18.03 5.01
C GLY A 145 -22.52 16.98 5.34
N ALA A 146 -21.76 16.48 4.35
CA ALA A 146 -20.71 15.49 4.61
C ALA A 146 -19.45 16.13 5.24
N LEU A 147 -18.93 15.47 6.28
CA LEU A 147 -17.67 15.83 6.95
C LEU A 147 -16.43 15.45 6.14
N PHE A 148 -16.54 14.40 5.32
CA PHE A 148 -15.46 13.88 4.49
C PHE A 148 -15.86 13.86 3.01
N GLN A 149 -14.89 14.03 2.13
CA GLN A 149 -15.04 13.89 0.68
C GLN A 149 -15.15 12.41 0.30
N SER A 150 -15.95 12.11 -0.72
CA SER A 150 -15.88 10.83 -1.42
C SER A 150 -14.83 10.95 -2.51
N VAL A 151 -13.71 10.26 -2.38
CA VAL A 151 -12.60 10.36 -3.33
C VAL A 151 -12.32 9.01 -3.93
N LYS A 152 -12.38 8.92 -5.26
CA LYS A 152 -11.99 7.76 -6.03
C LYS A 152 -10.54 7.92 -6.47
N VAL A 153 -9.75 6.87 -6.27
CA VAL A 153 -8.34 6.86 -6.64
C VAL A 153 -8.03 5.64 -7.49
N LEU A 154 -7.10 5.79 -8.42
CA LEU A 154 -6.60 4.71 -9.25
C LEU A 154 -5.24 4.25 -8.72
N PRO A 155 -5.08 2.97 -8.32
CA PRO A 155 -3.79 2.38 -8.00
C PRO A 155 -2.71 2.72 -9.03
N ARG A 156 -1.49 2.99 -8.55
CA ARG A 156 -0.36 3.32 -9.42
C ARG A 156 0.11 2.09 -10.21
N VAL A 157 -0.02 0.91 -9.61
CA VAL A 157 0.23 -0.38 -10.26
C VAL A 157 -1.05 -0.88 -10.92
N ASN A 158 -0.95 -1.28 -12.18
CA ASN A 158 -2.02 -2.02 -12.82
C ASN A 158 -1.92 -3.51 -12.46
N ILE A 159 -2.63 -3.91 -11.41
CA ILE A 159 -2.56 -5.27 -10.83
C ILE A 159 -2.95 -6.36 -11.85
N SER A 160 -3.75 -6.07 -12.87
CA SER A 160 -4.12 -7.07 -13.89
C SER A 160 -3.04 -7.31 -14.95
N LYS A 161 -1.96 -6.51 -14.95
CA LYS A 161 -0.87 -6.57 -15.93
C LYS A 161 0.50 -6.91 -15.33
N ILE A 162 0.57 -7.12 -14.02
CA ILE A 162 1.82 -7.52 -13.37
C ILE A 162 1.97 -9.04 -13.41
N GLU A 163 3.19 -9.49 -13.70
CA GLU A 163 3.58 -10.91 -13.72
C GLU A 163 4.59 -11.22 -12.60
N SER A 164 5.35 -10.21 -12.18
CA SER A 164 6.38 -10.33 -11.14
C SER A 164 6.31 -9.17 -10.13
N VAL A 165 6.77 -9.43 -8.91
CA VAL A 165 6.78 -8.48 -7.79
C VAL A 165 8.09 -8.58 -7.00
N LEU A 166 8.32 -7.56 -6.16
CA LEU A 166 9.36 -7.56 -5.15
C LEU A 166 8.73 -7.55 -3.76
N VAL A 167 9.23 -8.41 -2.86
CA VAL A 167 8.84 -8.44 -1.45
C VAL A 167 9.90 -7.71 -0.62
N ILE A 168 9.48 -6.65 0.07
CA ILE A 168 10.29 -5.92 1.04
C ILE A 168 10.19 -6.65 2.36
N THR A 169 11.24 -7.41 2.69
CA THR A 169 11.32 -8.21 3.91
C THR A 169 11.79 -7.36 5.09
N ASN A 170 11.04 -7.37 6.20
CA ASN A 170 11.47 -6.77 7.48
C ASN A 170 12.43 -7.68 8.26
#